data_AF-A0A1A9RYK1-F1
#
_entry.id   AF-A0A1A9RYK1-F1
#
_cell.length_a   1.000
_cell.length_b   1.000
_cell.length_c   1.000
_cell.angle_alpha   90.00
_cell.angle_beta   90.00
_cell.angle_gamma   90.00
#
_symmetry.space_group_name_H-M   'P 1'
#
loop_
_entity.id
_entity.type
_entity.pdbx_description
1 polymer ?
#
loop_
_entity_poly.entity_id
_entity_poly.type
_entity_poly.pdbx_seq_one_letter_code
_entity_poly.pdbx_strand_id
1 'polypeptide(L)'
;MAAAESSLLGRHMFSLQWVSWERFGTATIRRGSNGLEINAYQALDGNYVKLDGLIEIIDRRHFYFTGNVITRVSYLNNGQACERSGTFLFQAKDARRYWRMQPIGNPCDNAADYIDIYFKR
;
A
#
# COMPACT_ATOMS: atom_id res chain seq x y z
N MET A 1 20.07 7.20 5.29
CA MET A 1 18.66 7.50 5.63
C MET A 1 18.06 8.63 4.78
N ALA A 2 18.67 9.82 4.68
CA ALA A 2 18.09 10.97 3.94
C ALA A 2 17.69 10.68 2.47
N ALA A 3 18.51 9.95 1.71
CA ALA A 3 18.19 9.59 0.32
C ALA A 3 17.04 8.57 0.19
N ALA A 4 16.88 7.67 1.16
CA ALA A 4 15.77 6.72 1.20
C ALA A 4 14.45 7.43 1.52
N GLU A 5 14.46 8.34 2.48
CA GLU A 5 13.30 9.17 2.80
C GLU A 5 12.87 10.06 1.64
N SER A 6 13.81 10.74 0.98
CA SER A 6 13.51 11.57 -0.18
C SER A 6 12.83 10.77 -1.31
N SER A 7 13.18 9.49 -1.46
CA SER A 7 12.55 8.62 -2.46
C SER A 7 11.10 8.25 -2.13
N LEU A 8 10.71 8.29 -0.84
CA LEU A 8 9.36 7.99 -0.36
C LEU A 8 8.46 9.22 -0.26
N LEU A 9 8.98 10.40 0.09
CA LEU A 9 8.14 11.59 0.31
C LEU A 9 7.37 12.03 -0.94
N GLY A 10 6.10 12.40 -0.84
CA GLY A 10 5.30 12.91 -1.96
C GLY A 10 4.34 11.88 -2.53
N ARG A 11 3.97 12.04 -3.80
CA ARG A 11 2.93 11.24 -4.46
C ARG A 11 3.52 10.07 -5.24
N HIS A 12 2.87 8.92 -5.09
CA HIS A 12 3.19 7.65 -5.75
C HIS A 12 1.93 7.07 -6.39
N MET A 13 2.08 6.36 -7.51
CA MET A 13 0.99 5.52 -7.99
C MET A 13 0.76 4.39 -6.98
N PHE A 14 -0.48 3.96 -6.87
CA PHE A 14 -0.91 2.97 -5.89
C PHE A 14 -1.92 2.00 -6.50
N SER A 15 -1.77 0.70 -6.27
CA SER A 15 -2.70 -0.31 -6.80
C SER A 15 -2.95 -1.49 -5.87
N LEU A 16 -4.14 -2.04 -5.95
CA LEU A 16 -4.50 -3.43 -5.65
C LEU A 16 -4.88 -4.10 -6.98
N GLN A 17 -4.36 -5.29 -7.25
CA GLN A 17 -4.58 -5.96 -8.55
C GLN A 17 -6.05 -6.23 -8.88
N TRP A 18 -6.85 -6.49 -7.83
CA TRP A 18 -8.27 -6.77 -7.96
C TRP A 18 -9.11 -5.55 -8.32
N VAL A 19 -8.56 -4.34 -8.12
CA VAL A 19 -9.22 -3.08 -8.47
C VAL A 19 -8.90 -2.69 -9.90
N SER A 20 -7.62 -2.57 -10.26
CA SER A 20 -7.20 -2.29 -11.65
C SER A 20 -5.68 -2.31 -11.80
N TRP A 21 -5.21 -2.67 -13.00
CA TRP A 21 -3.85 -2.43 -13.48
C TRP A 21 -3.69 -1.18 -14.36
N GLU A 22 -4.80 -0.55 -14.74
CA GLU A 22 -4.82 0.61 -15.66
C GLU A 22 -5.20 1.90 -14.93
N ARG A 23 -6.11 1.79 -13.94
CA ARG A 23 -6.58 2.92 -13.14
C ARG A 23 -5.91 2.92 -11.78
N PHE A 24 -4.75 3.56 -11.70
CA PHE A 24 -4.00 3.72 -10.45
C PHE A 24 -4.67 4.69 -9.49
N GLY A 25 -4.54 4.38 -8.21
CA GLY A 25 -4.79 5.29 -7.11
C GLY A 25 -3.57 6.16 -6.82
N THR A 26 -3.62 6.84 -5.68
CA THR A 26 -2.49 7.63 -5.18
C THR A 26 -2.15 7.20 -3.76
N ALA A 27 -0.86 7.00 -3.50
CA ALA A 27 -0.29 7.01 -2.17
C ALA A 27 0.45 8.34 -1.97
N THR A 28 0.15 9.06 -0.90
CA THR A 28 0.83 10.29 -0.52
C THR A 28 1.55 10.06 0.80
N ILE A 29 2.86 10.26 0.80
CA ILE A 29 3.71 10.16 1.99
C ILE A 29 4.18 11.56 2.34
N ARG A 30 4.04 11.96 3.61
CA ARG A 30 4.48 13.28 4.07
C ARG A 30 5.12 13.19 5.44
N ARG A 31 5.95 14.18 5.77
CA ARG A 31 6.41 14.36 7.15
C ARG A 31 5.30 15.06 7.93
N GLY A 32 4.79 14.39 8.96
CA GLY A 32 3.82 14.93 9.91
C GLY A 32 4.41 15.06 11.31
N SER A 33 3.56 15.26 12.31
CA SER A 33 3.99 15.44 13.70
C SER A 33 4.54 14.15 14.30
N ASN A 34 4.08 13.00 13.80
CA ASN A 34 4.39 11.67 14.33
C ASN A 34 5.43 10.91 13.50
N GLY A 35 6.16 11.61 12.62
CA GLY A 35 7.11 11.02 11.69
C GLY A 35 6.60 11.01 10.25
N LEU A 36 6.87 9.93 9.52
CA LEU A 36 6.38 9.77 8.15
C LEU A 36 4.98 9.18 8.16
N GLU A 37 4.04 9.89 7.55
CA GLU A 37 2.64 9.51 7.46
C GLU A 37 2.31 9.16 6.01
N ILE A 38 1.52 8.11 5.81
CA ILE A 38 1.01 7.69 4.50
C ILE A 38 -0.50 7.67 4.48
N ASN A 39 -1.06 8.18 3.40
CA ASN A 39 -2.48 8.03 3.03
C ASN A 39 -2.53 7.53 1.59
N ALA A 40 -3.19 6.40 1.36
CA ALA A 40 -3.32 5.82 0.03
C ALA A 40 -4.75 5.38 -0.29
N TYR A 41 -5.19 5.58 -1.53
CA TYR A 41 -6.51 5.18 -1.98
C TYR A 41 -6.53 4.88 -3.49
N GLN A 42 -7.20 3.79 -3.87
CA GLN A 42 -7.57 3.44 -5.24
C GLN A 42 -9.01 2.92 -5.25
N ALA A 43 -9.80 3.27 -6.27
CA ALA A 43 -11.13 2.73 -6.46
C ALA A 43 -11.51 2.60 -7.94
N LEU A 44 -12.30 1.58 -8.25
CA LEU A 44 -12.93 1.33 -9.55
C LEU A 44 -14.19 0.48 -9.37
N ASP A 45 -15.31 0.88 -9.95
CA ASP A 45 -16.56 0.11 -10.02
C ASP A 45 -17.04 -0.46 -8.67
N GLY A 46 -16.92 0.35 -7.60
CA GLY A 46 -17.32 -0.03 -6.23
C GLY A 46 -16.30 -0.90 -5.48
N ASN A 47 -15.21 -1.30 -6.14
CA ASN A 47 -14.05 -1.95 -5.52
C ASN A 47 -13.03 -0.89 -5.10
N TYR A 48 -12.35 -1.09 -3.97
CA TYR A 48 -11.34 -0.16 -3.50
C TYR A 48 -10.29 -0.80 -2.59
N VAL A 49 -9.18 -0.08 -2.46
CA VAL A 49 -8.18 -0.29 -1.41
C VAL A 49 -7.82 1.04 -0.76
N LYS A 50 -7.67 1.07 0.56
CA LYS A 50 -7.24 2.23 1.34
C LYS A 50 -6.14 1.84 2.33
N LEU A 51 -5.14 2.72 2.51
CA LEU A 51 -4.18 2.67 3.61
C LEU A 51 -4.11 4.01 4.33
N ASP A 52 -3.97 3.97 5.64
CA ASP A 52 -3.69 5.12 6.49
C ASP A 52 -2.81 4.70 7.67
N GLY A 53 -1.72 5.41 7.91
CA GLY A 53 -0.79 5.08 9.00
C GLY A 53 0.59 5.74 8.89
N LEU A 54 1.55 5.13 9.57
CA LEU A 54 2.93 5.61 9.72
C LEU A 54 3.92 4.74 8.95
N ILE A 55 5.07 5.33 8.59
CA ILE A 55 6.17 4.67 7.91
C ILE A 55 7.45 4.74 8.75
N GLU A 56 8.12 3.60 8.89
CA GLU A 56 9.49 3.49 9.37
C GLU A 56 10.40 2.98 8.25
N ILE A 57 11.39 3.79 7.88
CA ILE A 57 12.29 3.47 6.76
C ILE A 57 13.40 2.53 7.22
N ILE A 58 13.55 1.42 6.51
CA ILE A 58 14.69 0.51 6.68
C ILE A 58 15.79 0.90 5.68
N ASP A 59 15.44 0.90 4.38
CA ASP A 59 16.32 1.32 3.30
C ASP A 59 15.50 1.82 2.07
N ARG A 60 16.13 1.98 0.91
CA ARG A 60 15.44 2.47 -0.32
C ARG A 60 14.41 1.48 -0.88
N ARG A 61 14.49 0.21 -0.50
CA ARG A 61 13.71 -0.91 -1.02
C ARG A 61 12.81 -1.54 0.04
N HIS A 62 12.96 -1.15 1.30
CA HIS A 62 12.21 -1.71 2.42
C HIS A 62 11.76 -0.61 3.39
N PHE A 63 10.51 -0.68 3.81
CA PHE A 63 10.00 0.11 4.93
C PHE A 63 8.87 -0.64 5.63
N TYR A 64 8.70 -0.38 6.92
CA TYR A 64 7.52 -0.81 7.66
C TYR A 64 6.42 0.23 7.52
N PHE A 65 5.20 -0.25 7.35
CA PHE A 65 3.98 0.52 7.47
C PHE A 65 3.22 0.05 8.71
N THR A 66 2.84 0.97 9.59
CA THR A 66 2.00 0.67 10.76
C THR A 66 0.70 1.44 10.65
N GLY A 67 -0.42 0.73 10.51
CA GLY A 67 -1.72 1.36 10.35
C GLY A 67 -2.80 0.41 9.86
N ASN A 68 -3.82 1.00 9.22
CA ASN A 68 -5.01 0.29 8.74
C ASN A 68 -4.96 0.10 7.23
N VAL A 69 -5.33 -1.10 6.78
CA VAL A 69 -5.53 -1.45 5.38
C VAL A 69 -6.96 -1.95 5.22
N ILE A 70 -7.70 -1.36 4.28
CA ILE A 70 -9.07 -1.77 3.96
C ILE A 70 -9.13 -2.13 2.49
N THR A 71 -9.61 -3.33 2.18
CA THR A 71 -9.86 -3.79 0.82
C THR A 71 -11.32 -4.18 0.68
N ARG A 72 -11.99 -3.74 -0.38
CA ARG A 72 -13.32 -4.22 -0.76
C ARG A 72 -13.29 -4.59 -2.24
N VAL A 73 -13.62 -5.83 -2.54
CA VAL A 73 -13.75 -6.35 -3.90
C VAL A 73 -15.04 -7.15 -3.97
N SER A 74 -15.91 -6.84 -4.92
CA SER A 74 -17.30 -7.35 -4.99
C SER A 74 -17.41 -8.87 -5.02
N TYR A 75 -16.40 -9.55 -5.57
CA TYR A 75 -16.34 -11.01 -5.70
C TYR A 75 -15.39 -11.69 -4.70
N LEU A 76 -14.81 -10.96 -3.74
CA LEU A 76 -14.00 -11.49 -2.64
C LEU A 76 -14.70 -11.26 -1.30
N ASN A 77 -14.46 -12.11 -0.30
CA ASN A 77 -15.09 -12.02 1.03
C ASN A 77 -16.62 -11.75 0.97
N ASN A 78 -17.36 -12.41 0.07
CA ASN A 78 -18.79 -12.17 -0.17
C ASN A 78 -19.16 -10.70 -0.45
N GLY A 79 -18.26 -9.95 -1.08
CA GLY A 79 -18.41 -8.52 -1.35
C GLY A 79 -18.32 -7.63 -0.12
N GLN A 80 -17.94 -8.16 1.05
CA GLN A 80 -17.73 -7.38 2.27
C GLN A 80 -16.32 -6.78 2.30
N ALA A 81 -16.18 -5.64 2.98
CA ALA A 81 -14.87 -5.06 3.22
C ALA A 81 -14.06 -5.99 4.14
N CYS A 82 -12.77 -6.15 3.83
CA CYS A 82 -11.80 -6.79 4.71
C CYS A 82 -10.87 -5.72 5.28
N GLU A 83 -10.90 -5.56 6.59
CA GLU A 83 -10.08 -4.61 7.34
C GLU A 83 -8.97 -5.36 8.06
N ARG A 84 -7.76 -4.80 8.04
CA ARG A 84 -6.63 -5.32 8.81
C ARG A 84 -5.76 -4.19 9.33
N SER A 85 -5.39 -4.28 10.60
CA SER A 85 -4.57 -3.31 11.31
C SER A 85 -3.31 -3.98 11.82
N GLY A 86 -2.16 -3.32 11.71
CA GLY A 86 -0.91 -3.88 12.19
C GLY A 86 0.31 -3.23 11.56
N THR A 87 1.45 -3.91 11.70
CA THR A 87 2.71 -3.53 11.05
C THR A 87 2.97 -4.47 9.89
N PHE A 88 3.22 -3.91 8.70
CA PHE A 88 3.41 -4.65 7.46
C PHE A 88 4.72 -4.22 6.80
N LEU A 89 5.43 -5.17 6.20
CA LEU A 89 6.64 -4.87 5.43
C LEU A 89 6.24 -4.53 3.99
N PHE A 90 6.63 -3.35 3.52
CA PHE A 90 6.64 -3.01 2.11
C PHE A 90 8.04 -3.25 1.54
N GLN A 91 8.14 -4.14 0.56
CA GLN A 91 9.42 -4.52 -0.04
C GLN A 91 9.41 -4.48 -1.57
N ALA A 92 10.50 -4.01 -2.15
CA ALA A 92 10.76 -4.08 -3.58
C ALA A 92 11.81 -5.16 -3.86
N LYS A 93 11.38 -6.28 -4.47
CA LYS A 93 12.27 -7.39 -4.86
C LYS A 93 12.87 -7.19 -6.26
N ASP A 94 14.07 -7.70 -6.48
CA ASP A 94 14.71 -7.84 -7.80
C ASP A 94 14.71 -6.54 -8.62
N ALA A 95 14.23 -6.55 -9.87
CA ALA A 95 14.15 -5.38 -10.73
C ALA A 95 12.82 -4.59 -10.58
N ARG A 96 11.94 -4.94 -9.63
CA ARG A 96 10.62 -4.31 -9.49
C ARG A 96 10.76 -2.83 -9.12
N ARG A 97 9.94 -2.01 -9.77
CA ARG A 97 9.84 -0.55 -9.59
C ARG A 97 8.70 -0.15 -8.66
N TYR A 98 8.36 -1.03 -7.72
CA TYR A 98 7.30 -0.83 -6.73
C TYR A 98 7.63 -1.62 -5.46
N TRP A 99 7.16 -1.10 -4.32
CA TRP A 99 7.13 -1.81 -3.05
C TRP A 99 5.80 -2.55 -2.93
N ARG A 100 5.84 -3.84 -2.60
CA ARG A 100 4.65 -4.66 -2.34
C ARG A 100 4.53 -4.95 -0.85
N MET A 101 3.32 -4.78 -0.32
CA MET A 101 3.00 -5.15 1.06
C MET A 101 3.19 -6.65 1.32
N GLN A 102 3.61 -7.01 2.53
CA GLN A 102 3.73 -8.38 3.01
C GLN A 102 3.17 -8.53 4.44
N PRO A 103 2.61 -9.70 4.79
CA PRO A 103 2.27 -10.80 3.87
C PRO A 103 1.18 -10.39 2.88
N ILE A 104 1.12 -11.08 1.73
CA ILE A 104 0.11 -10.80 0.69
C ILE A 104 -1.25 -11.43 1.00
N GLY A 105 -1.35 -12.32 1.99
CA GLY A 105 -2.60 -13.02 2.28
C GLY A 105 -3.71 -12.04 2.71
N ASN A 106 -4.88 -12.19 2.10
CA ASN A 106 -6.11 -11.64 2.64
C ASN A 106 -6.49 -12.41 3.91
N PRO A 107 -6.75 -11.77 5.05
CA PRO A 107 -7.13 -12.48 6.28
C PRO A 107 -8.61 -12.83 6.34
N CYS A 108 -9.44 -12.29 5.44
CA CYS A 108 -10.88 -12.54 5.40
C CYS A 108 -11.27 -13.61 4.37
N ASP A 109 -10.34 -14.01 3.49
CA ASP A 109 -10.51 -15.13 2.55
C ASP A 109 -9.15 -15.74 2.18
N ASN A 110 -9.07 -16.50 1.09
CA ASN A 110 -7.82 -17.15 0.64
C ASN A 110 -7.13 -16.41 -0.51
N ALA A 111 -7.55 -15.19 -0.83
CA ALA A 111 -6.96 -14.40 -1.90
C ALA A 111 -5.58 -13.85 -1.50
N ALA A 112 -4.76 -13.55 -2.51
CA ALA A 112 -3.57 -12.75 -2.35
C ALA A 112 -3.88 -11.30 -2.75
N ASP A 113 -3.56 -10.33 -1.91
CA ASP A 113 -3.69 -8.89 -2.18
C ASP A 113 -2.32 -8.31 -2.57
N TYR A 114 -2.17 -7.96 -3.84
CA TYR A 114 -0.98 -7.28 -4.35
C TYR A 114 -1.15 -5.78 -4.22
N ILE A 115 -0.91 -5.30 -3.01
CA ILE A 115 -0.94 -3.89 -2.66
C ILE A 115 0.44 -3.29 -2.95
N ASP A 116 0.51 -2.50 -4.03
CA ASP A 116 1.75 -1.98 -4.61
C ASP A 116 1.80 -0.45 -4.54
N ILE A 117 2.93 0.08 -4.07
CA ILE A 117 3.29 1.52 -4.13
C ILE A 117 4.46 1.66 -5.09
N TYR A 118 4.27 2.40 -6.19
CA TYR A 118 5.26 2.50 -7.25
C TYR A 118 6.31 3.56 -6.94
N PHE A 119 7.54 3.34 -7.36
CA PHE A 119 8.58 4.36 -7.26
C PHE A 119 8.16 5.58 -8.10
N LYS A 120 8.58 6.77 -7.67
CA LYS A 120 8.42 7.96 -8.52
C LYS A 120 9.14 7.73 -9.85
N ARG A 121 8.57 8.32 -10.90
CA ARG A 121 9.28 8.48 -12.17
C ARG A 121 10.40 9.48 -12.01
#